data_AF-A0A8T8LM49-F1
#
_entry.id   AF-A0A8T8LM49-F1
#
_cell.length_a   1.000
_cell.length_b   1.000
_cell.length_c   1.000
_cell.angle_alpha   90.00
_cell.angle_beta   90.00
_cell.angle_gamma   90.00
#
_symmetry.space_group_name_H-M   'P 1'
#
loop_
_entity.id
_entity.type
_entity.pdbx_description
1 polymer ?
#
loop_
_entity_poly.entity_id
_entity_poly.type
_entity_poly.pdbx_seq_one_letter_code
_entity_poly.pdbx_strand_id
1 'polypeptide(L)'
;MADSLWYPSVEDIVTIHDDVVAEYPDTPAGVRNRGDIEFALDYIEEGSFGSAPDTIHEKAYHLFRLLVANHPFVDANKRTALNVTVVFYFLNGNRFEYDNEVRAILKEFGTDEAAVDEGDTTEYLRSHTKEMDLAGEIDDWRDELVTYGLDQLTGDSSNPND
;
A
#
# COMPACT_ATOMS: atom_id res chain seq x y z
N MET A 1 2.46 -21.49 12.66
CA MET A 1 2.28 -20.30 13.51
C MET A 1 1.29 -19.46 12.71
N ALA A 2 0.15 -19.05 13.27
CA ALA A 2 -0.69 -18.12 12.53
C ALA A 2 0.12 -16.84 12.41
N ASP A 3 0.61 -16.52 11.21
CA ASP A 3 1.43 -15.34 10.98
C ASP A 3 0.57 -14.12 11.30
N SER A 4 0.93 -13.44 12.38
CA SER A 4 0.30 -12.18 12.75
C SER A 4 0.69 -11.17 11.69
N LEU A 5 -0.29 -10.68 10.94
CA LEU A 5 -0.06 -9.58 10.02
C LEU A 5 0.37 -8.34 10.81
N TRP A 6 1.28 -7.56 10.22
CA TRP A 6 1.56 -6.21 10.63
C TRP A 6 0.47 -5.27 10.10
N TYR A 7 0.00 -4.35 10.93
CA TYR A 7 -0.99 -3.33 10.57
C TYR A 7 -0.38 -1.93 10.80
N PRO A 8 -0.60 -0.98 9.87
CA PRO A 8 -0.17 0.39 10.08
C PRO A 8 -0.99 1.05 11.20
N SER A 9 -0.34 1.90 11.99
CA SER A 9 -1.05 2.85 12.85
C SER A 9 -1.56 4.04 12.05
N VAL A 10 -2.45 4.84 12.66
CA VAL A 10 -2.89 6.10 12.07
C VAL A 10 -1.70 7.03 11.78
N GLU A 11 -0.70 7.07 12.66
CA GLU A 11 0.49 7.90 12.46
C GLU A 11 1.34 7.40 11.30
N ASP A 12 1.42 6.08 11.07
CA ASP A 12 2.13 5.53 9.91
C ASP A 12 1.46 5.97 8.60
N ILE A 13 0.12 5.94 8.53
CA ILE A 13 -0.62 6.39 7.34
C ILE A 13 -0.43 7.91 7.14
N VAL A 14 -0.47 8.70 8.20
CA VAL A 14 -0.21 10.16 8.13
C VAL A 14 1.22 10.44 7.68
N THR A 15 2.21 9.69 8.17
CA THR A 15 3.60 9.84 7.76
C THR A 15 3.78 9.51 6.27
N ILE A 16 3.20 8.39 5.82
CA ILE A 16 3.21 8.01 4.40
C ILE A 16 2.53 9.09 3.55
N HIS A 17 1.44 9.68 4.02
CA HIS A 17 0.78 10.78 3.34
C HIS A 17 1.67 12.01 3.21
N ASP A 18 2.34 12.40 4.29
CA ASP A 18 3.22 13.57 4.31
C ASP A 18 4.40 13.37 3.33
N ASP A 19 4.97 12.17 3.27
CA ASP A 19 6.01 11.81 2.29
C ASP A 19 5.48 11.90 0.85
N VAL A 20 4.29 11.34 0.60
CA VAL A 20 3.62 11.40 -0.72
C VAL A 20 3.36 12.85 -1.16
N VAL A 21 2.98 13.73 -0.25
CA VAL A 21 2.73 15.14 -0.58
C VAL A 21 4.03 15.92 -0.75
N ALA A 22 5.08 15.60 0.02
CA ALA A 22 6.38 16.24 -0.07
C ALA A 22 7.05 16.08 -1.45
N GLU A 23 6.77 14.99 -2.16
CA GLU A 23 7.22 14.77 -3.55
C GLU A 23 6.59 15.75 -4.57
N TYR A 24 5.44 16.37 -4.24
CA TYR A 24 4.67 17.21 -5.15
C TYR A 24 4.36 18.58 -4.50
N PRO A 25 5.23 19.59 -4.66
CA PRO A 25 5.15 20.87 -3.93
C PRO A 25 3.83 21.63 -4.04
N ASP A 26 3.08 21.42 -5.13
CA ASP A 26 1.79 22.08 -5.39
C ASP A 26 0.59 21.33 -4.77
N THR A 27 0.80 20.15 -4.18
CA THR A 27 -0.26 19.36 -3.55
C THR A 27 -0.50 19.85 -2.11
N PRO A 28 -1.73 20.24 -1.73
CA PRO A 28 -2.03 20.60 -0.35
C PRO A 28 -1.87 19.42 0.61
N ALA A 29 -1.11 19.62 1.69
CA ALA A 29 -1.01 18.66 2.79
C ALA A 29 -2.16 18.82 3.79
N GLY A 30 -2.48 17.74 4.51
CA GLY A 30 -3.27 17.80 5.72
C GLY A 30 -4.31 16.71 5.86
N VAL A 31 -4.58 16.34 7.11
CA VAL A 31 -5.65 15.41 7.48
C VAL A 31 -6.97 16.17 7.54
N ARG A 32 -7.94 15.74 6.73
CA ARG A 32 -9.31 16.24 6.75
C ARG A 32 -10.13 15.55 7.84
N ASN A 33 -10.04 14.23 7.94
CA ASN A 33 -10.76 13.45 8.94
C ASN A 33 -9.92 12.26 9.38
N ARG A 34 -9.44 12.31 10.62
CA ARG A 34 -8.66 11.25 11.23
C ARG A 34 -9.51 10.00 11.53
N GLY A 35 -10.79 10.19 11.85
CA GLY A 35 -11.69 9.08 12.16
C GLY A 35 -11.94 8.16 10.97
N ASP A 36 -11.79 8.66 9.74
CA ASP A 36 -11.89 7.84 8.53
C ASP A 36 -10.67 6.92 8.34
N ILE A 37 -9.50 7.33 8.87
CA ILE A 37 -8.29 6.49 8.91
C ILE A 37 -8.45 5.42 9.98
N GLU A 38 -8.89 5.80 11.17
CA GLU A 38 -9.19 4.88 12.28
C GLU A 38 -10.20 3.82 11.84
N PHE A 39 -11.30 4.24 11.21
CA PHE A 39 -12.30 3.33 10.66
C PHE A 39 -11.73 2.35 9.63
N ALA A 40 -10.86 2.80 8.73
CA ALA A 40 -10.25 1.92 7.75
C ALA A 40 -9.38 0.83 8.41
N LEU A 41 -8.61 1.19 9.43
CA LEU A 41 -7.78 0.25 10.20
C LEU A 41 -8.62 -0.75 10.99
N ASP A 42 -9.61 -0.24 11.74
CA ASP A 42 -10.52 -1.09 12.52
C ASP A 42 -11.26 -2.08 11.60
N TYR A 43 -11.69 -1.64 10.42
CA TYR A 43 -12.40 -2.49 9.47
C TYR A 43 -11.52 -3.63 8.93
N ILE A 44 -10.26 -3.36 8.59
CA ILE A 44 -9.37 -4.42 8.07
C ILE A 44 -8.92 -5.39 9.15
N GLU A 45 -8.87 -4.97 10.42
CA GLU A 45 -8.47 -5.83 11.53
C GLU A 45 -9.64 -6.65 12.08
N GLU A 46 -10.74 -5.99 12.42
CA GLU A 46 -11.88 -6.58 13.13
C GLU A 46 -13.07 -6.89 12.22
N GLY A 47 -13.13 -6.30 11.03
CA GLY A 47 -14.26 -6.43 10.12
C GLY A 47 -15.47 -5.58 10.51
N SER A 48 -16.63 -5.95 9.97
CA SER A 48 -17.90 -5.32 10.32
C SER A 48 -19.05 -6.33 10.26
N PHE A 49 -20.05 -6.14 11.12
CA PHE A 49 -21.26 -6.98 11.18
C PHE A 49 -20.99 -8.51 11.24
N GLY A 50 -19.88 -8.91 11.87
CA GLY A 50 -19.51 -10.31 12.05
C GLY A 50 -18.80 -10.96 10.86
N SER A 51 -18.37 -10.17 9.86
CA SER A 51 -17.49 -10.61 8.77
C SER A 51 -16.22 -9.76 8.80
N ALA A 52 -15.06 -10.39 8.85
CA ALA A 52 -13.77 -9.72 8.73
C ALA A 52 -13.09 -10.16 7.42
N PRO A 53 -12.33 -9.26 6.77
CA PRO A 53 -11.45 -9.66 5.69
C PRO A 53 -10.44 -10.70 6.21
N ASP A 54 -10.34 -11.86 5.56
CA ASP A 54 -9.57 -13.00 6.05
C ASP A 54 -8.14 -12.97 5.49
N THR A 55 -8.02 -12.72 4.20
CA THR A 55 -6.73 -12.74 3.49
C THR A 55 -6.07 -11.37 3.50
N ILE A 56 -4.74 -11.36 3.36
CA ILE A 56 -3.98 -10.11 3.17
C ILE A 56 -4.48 -9.30 1.96
N HIS A 57 -4.98 -9.97 0.91
CA HIS A 57 -5.50 -9.29 -0.29
C HIS A 57 -6.87 -8.64 -0.06
N GLU A 58 -7.77 -9.28 0.69
CA GLU A 58 -9.05 -8.66 1.07
C GLU A 58 -8.80 -7.47 2.02
N LYS A 59 -7.89 -7.62 2.99
CA LYS A 59 -7.46 -6.52 3.87
C LYS A 59 -6.88 -5.35 3.07
N ALA A 60 -5.97 -5.65 2.14
CA ALA A 60 -5.38 -4.65 1.25
C ALA A 60 -6.44 -3.96 0.38
N TYR A 61 -7.41 -4.71 -0.16
CA TYR A 61 -8.53 -4.16 -0.93
C TYR A 61 -9.31 -3.12 -0.11
N HIS A 62 -9.70 -3.46 1.12
CA HIS A 62 -10.47 -2.52 1.95
C HIS A 62 -9.65 -1.31 2.37
N LEU A 63 -8.35 -1.48 2.68
CA LEU A 63 -7.45 -0.35 2.95
C LEU A 63 -7.39 0.59 1.74
N PHE A 64 -7.27 0.02 0.54
CA PHE A 64 -7.24 0.72 -0.73
C PHE A 64 -8.52 1.50 -0.99
N ARG A 65 -9.66 0.83 -0.88
CA ARG A 65 -10.99 1.38 -1.10
C ARG A 65 -11.31 2.49 -0.10
N LEU A 66 -11.18 2.22 1.20
CA LEU A 66 -11.62 3.13 2.25
C LEU A 66 -10.78 4.41 2.31
N LEU A 67 -9.46 4.32 2.12
CA LEU A 67 -8.60 5.51 2.08
C LEU A 67 -8.86 6.38 0.83
N VAL A 68 -9.37 5.80 -0.26
CA VAL A 68 -9.81 6.60 -1.41
C VAL A 68 -11.20 7.17 -1.18
N ALA A 69 -12.19 6.32 -0.89
CA ALA A 69 -13.61 6.68 -0.86
C ALA A 69 -13.98 7.60 0.31
N ASN A 70 -13.36 7.41 1.48
CA ASN A 70 -13.65 8.26 2.64
C ASN A 70 -12.95 9.62 2.56
N HIS A 71 -11.91 9.74 1.71
CA HIS A 71 -11.12 10.96 1.55
C HIS A 71 -10.62 11.57 2.88
N PRO A 72 -9.87 10.81 3.71
CA PRO A 72 -9.38 11.28 5.01
C PRO A 72 -8.40 12.45 4.93
N PHE A 73 -7.80 12.73 3.76
CA PHE A 73 -6.85 13.83 3.54
C PHE A 73 -7.41 14.92 2.64
N VAL A 74 -6.82 16.11 2.71
CA VAL A 74 -7.20 17.28 1.89
C VAL A 74 -7.01 17.01 0.40
N ASP A 75 -5.89 16.39 0.03
CA ASP A 75 -5.59 15.94 -1.33
C ASP A 75 -4.77 14.63 -1.28
N ALA A 76 -4.31 14.11 -2.41
CA ALA A 76 -3.45 12.93 -2.55
C ALA A 76 -4.02 11.61 -1.96
N ASN A 77 -5.31 11.53 -1.64
CA ASN A 77 -5.94 10.31 -1.10
C ASN A 77 -5.62 9.04 -1.93
N LYS A 78 -5.67 9.12 -3.26
CA LYS A 78 -5.37 7.99 -4.16
C LYS A 78 -3.89 7.56 -4.11
N ARG A 79 -2.98 8.54 -4.11
CA ARG A 79 -1.54 8.29 -4.01
C ARG A 79 -1.17 7.74 -2.63
N THR A 80 -1.84 8.23 -1.59
CA THR A 80 -1.67 7.78 -0.22
C THR A 80 -2.17 6.35 -0.05
N ALA A 81 -3.38 6.04 -0.52
CA ALA A 81 -3.93 4.68 -0.50
C ALA A 81 -2.99 3.68 -1.22
N LEU A 82 -2.42 4.09 -2.36
CA LEU A 82 -1.44 3.28 -3.07
C LEU A 82 -0.19 2.98 -2.25
N ASN A 83 0.45 4.02 -1.71
CA ASN A 83 1.67 3.85 -0.94
C ASN A 83 1.43 3.07 0.36
N VAL A 84 0.31 3.34 1.05
CA VAL A 84 -0.07 2.59 2.26
C VAL A 84 -0.26 1.11 1.96
N THR A 85 -0.93 0.75 0.86
CA THR A 85 -1.10 -0.66 0.46
C THR A 85 0.22 -1.32 0.05
N VAL A 86 1.10 -0.60 -0.64
CA VAL A 86 2.46 -1.09 -0.96
C VAL A 86 3.25 -1.38 0.31
N VAL A 87 3.25 -0.45 1.28
CA VAL A 87 3.93 -0.61 2.57
C VAL A 87 3.32 -1.76 3.37
N PHE A 88 1.99 -1.88 3.38
CA PHE A 88 1.29 -2.97 4.05
C PHE A 88 1.72 -4.34 3.50
N TYR A 89 1.78 -4.52 2.19
CA TYR A 89 2.32 -5.76 1.61
C TYR A 89 3.79 -5.98 1.98
N PHE A 90 4.62 -4.95 1.83
CA PHE A 90 6.05 -5.03 2.08
C PHE A 90 6.38 -5.47 3.51
N LEU A 91 5.75 -4.84 4.51
CA LEU A 91 5.96 -5.18 5.92
C LEU A 91 5.34 -6.53 6.32
N ASN A 92 4.51 -7.10 5.46
CA ASN A 92 4.01 -8.46 5.56
C ASN A 92 4.73 -9.44 4.62
N GLY A 93 5.95 -9.12 4.15
CA GLY A 93 6.80 -10.02 3.38
C GLY A 93 6.34 -10.23 1.93
N ASN A 94 5.58 -9.30 1.37
CA ASN A 94 5.04 -9.40 0.02
C ASN A 94 5.45 -8.18 -0.82
N ARG A 95 5.81 -8.41 -2.08
CA ARG A 95 6.07 -7.36 -3.06
C ARG A 95 4.83 -7.20 -3.94
N PHE A 96 4.25 -6.00 -3.90
CA PHE A 96 3.15 -5.62 -4.79
C PHE A 96 3.71 -4.90 -6.03
N GLU A 97 3.63 -5.57 -7.18
CA GLU A 97 4.09 -5.10 -8.48
C GLU A 97 2.88 -4.70 -9.33
N TYR A 98 2.51 -3.43 -9.31
CA TYR A 98 1.32 -2.93 -10.01
C TYR A 98 1.65 -2.31 -11.37
N ASP A 99 0.67 -2.30 -12.27
CA ASP A 99 0.76 -1.65 -13.57
C ASP A 99 -0.19 -0.44 -13.68
N ASN A 100 -0.47 0.01 -14.90
CA ASN A 100 -1.34 1.17 -15.13
C ASN A 100 -2.82 0.93 -14.76
N GLU A 101 -3.27 -0.32 -14.66
CA GLU A 101 -4.65 -0.67 -14.30
C GLU A 101 -5.00 -0.18 -12.90
N VAL A 102 -4.02 -0.17 -11.98
CA VAL A 102 -4.20 0.34 -10.62
C VAL A 102 -4.75 1.77 -10.57
N ARG A 103 -4.35 2.61 -11.53
CA ARG A 103 -4.78 4.01 -11.61
C ARG A 103 -6.26 4.12 -11.98
N ALA A 104 -6.76 3.18 -12.79
CA ALA A 104 -8.18 3.11 -13.14
C ALA A 104 -9.01 2.70 -11.93
N ILE A 105 -8.58 1.64 -11.22
CA ILE A 105 -9.22 1.15 -9.99
C ILE A 105 -9.29 2.27 -8.93
N LEU A 106 -8.17 2.92 -8.62
CA LEU A 106 -8.10 4.04 -7.67
C LEU A 106 -8.95 5.24 -8.09
N LYS A 107 -9.08 5.48 -9.40
CA LYS A 107 -9.93 6.55 -9.90
C LYS A 107 -11.39 6.23 -9.63
N GLU A 108 -11.80 5.00 -9.92
CA GLU A 108 -13.19 4.54 -9.81
C GLU A 108 -13.67 4.55 -8.36
N PHE A 109 -12.85 4.12 -7.40
CA PHE A 109 -13.18 4.25 -5.98
C PHE A 109 -13.49 5.69 -5.55
N GLY A 110 -12.85 6.68 -6.18
CA GLY A 110 -13.10 8.09 -5.88
C GLY A 110 -14.22 8.73 -6.68
N THR A 111 -14.86 8.01 -7.62
CA THR A 111 -15.94 8.54 -8.47
C THR A 111 -17.24 7.77 -8.36
N ASP A 112 -17.19 6.45 -8.45
CA ASP A 112 -18.31 5.54 -8.29
C ASP A 112 -17.83 4.24 -7.62
N GLU A 113 -17.67 4.32 -6.29
CA GLU A 113 -17.21 3.22 -5.46
C GLU A 113 -18.05 1.94 -5.63
N ALA A 114 -19.35 2.07 -5.95
CA ALA A 114 -20.25 0.94 -6.14
C ALA A 114 -20.06 0.22 -7.49
N ALA A 115 -19.39 0.85 -8.46
CA ALA A 115 -19.04 0.24 -9.74
C ALA A 115 -17.80 -0.67 -9.66
N VAL A 116 -17.01 -0.57 -8.59
CA VAL A 116 -15.82 -1.40 -8.40
C VAL A 116 -16.21 -2.74 -7.78
N ASP A 117 -15.93 -3.82 -8.52
CA ASP A 117 -16.14 -5.17 -8.01
C ASP A 117 -15.01 -5.56 -7.04
N GLU A 118 -15.41 -6.05 -5.87
CA GLU A 118 -14.51 -6.43 -4.79
C GLU A 118 -13.67 -7.67 -5.16
N GLY A 119 -14.30 -8.66 -5.79
CA GLY A 119 -13.64 -9.90 -6.17
C GLY A 119 -12.59 -9.67 -7.25
N ASP A 120 -12.95 -8.93 -8.30
CA ASP A 120 -12.04 -8.60 -9.40
C ASP A 120 -10.84 -7.78 -8.90
N THR A 121 -11.09 -6.78 -8.04
CA THR A 121 -10.00 -5.96 -7.49
C THR A 121 -9.10 -6.75 -6.54
N THR A 122 -9.68 -7.61 -5.71
CA THR A 122 -8.91 -8.49 -4.81
C THR A 122 -8.05 -9.46 -5.61
N GLU A 123 -8.56 -10.00 -6.72
CA GLU A 123 -7.80 -10.87 -7.62
C GLU A 123 -6.70 -10.11 -8.38
N TYR A 124 -6.97 -8.85 -8.79
CA TYR A 124 -5.94 -7.97 -9.31
C TYR A 124 -4.80 -7.80 -8.30
N LEU A 125 -5.11 -7.47 -7.05
CA LEU A 125 -4.10 -7.32 -6.00
C LEU A 125 -3.33 -8.62 -5.77
N ARG A 126 -4.02 -9.77 -5.73
CA ARG A 126 -3.41 -11.09 -5.55
C ARG A 126 -2.45 -11.45 -6.69
N SER A 127 -2.90 -11.32 -7.94
CA SER A 127 -2.11 -11.69 -9.12
C SER A 127 -0.87 -10.80 -9.33
N HIS A 128 -0.91 -9.58 -8.80
CA HIS A 128 0.19 -8.61 -8.82
C HIS A 128 1.04 -8.61 -7.54
N THR A 129 0.80 -9.56 -6.63
CA THR A 129 1.57 -9.69 -5.39
C THR A 129 2.35 -10.99 -5.37
N LYS A 130 3.62 -10.93 -4.99
CA LYS A 130 4.48 -12.10 -4.81
C LYS A 130 5.10 -12.08 -3.43
N GLU A 131 5.23 -13.26 -2.82
CA GLU A 131 6.02 -13.41 -1.60
C GLU A 131 7.46 -12.97 -1.87
N MET A 132 8.03 -12.19 -0.96
CA MET A 132 9.42 -11.76 -1.06
C MET A 132 10.34 -12.90 -0.63
N ASP A 133 11.22 -13.33 -1.53
CA ASP A 133 12.34 -14.18 -1.16
C ASP A 133 13.45 -13.33 -0.52
N LEU A 134 13.22 -12.90 0.72
CA LEU A 134 14.21 -12.11 1.47
C LEU A 134 15.55 -12.82 1.60
N ALA A 135 15.56 -14.15 1.65
CA ALA A 135 16.80 -14.92 1.74
C ALA A 135 17.56 -14.87 0.41
N GLY A 136 16.87 -15.07 -0.71
CA GLY A 136 17.43 -14.92 -2.05
C GLY A 136 17.96 -13.51 -2.31
N GLU A 137 17.18 -12.47 -1.99
CA GLU A 137 17.60 -11.08 -2.14
C GLU A 137 18.84 -10.76 -1.29
N ILE A 138 18.90 -11.23 -0.03
CA ILE A 138 20.08 -11.05 0.83
C ILE A 138 21.30 -11.77 0.28
N ASP A 139 21.12 -12.98 -0.26
CA ASP A 139 22.23 -13.74 -0.84
C ASP A 139 22.74 -13.08 -2.14
N ASP A 140 21.85 -12.57 -3.00
CA ASP A 140 22.21 -11.79 -4.19
C ASP A 140 22.97 -10.51 -3.81
N TRP A 141 22.45 -9.75 -2.83
CA TRP A 141 23.14 -8.56 -2.31
C TRP A 141 24.48 -8.89 -1.69
N ARG A 142 24.60 -10.05 -1.01
CA ARG A 142 25.87 -10.52 -0.45
C ARG A 142 26.86 -10.85 -1.57
N ASP A 143 26.43 -11.53 -2.63
CA ASP A 143 27.28 -11.88 -3.76
C ASP A 143 27.73 -10.62 -4.52
N GLU A 144 26.86 -9.64 -4.71
CA GLU A 144 27.21 -8.33 -5.26
C GLU A 144 28.17 -7.56 -4.36
N LEU A 145 27.94 -7.53 -3.05
CA LEU A 145 28.86 -6.95 -2.05
C LEU A 145 30.25 -7.57 -2.12
N VAL A 146 30.33 -8.90 -2.21
CA VAL A 146 31.60 -9.64 -2.32
C VAL A 146 32.29 -9.37 -3.66
N THR A 147 31.52 -9.24 -4.73
CA THR A 147 32.04 -9.08 -6.10
C THR A 147 32.48 -7.64 -6.39
N TYR A 148 31.70 -6.65 -5.97
CA TYR A 148 31.86 -5.25 -6.38
C TYR A 148 32.24 -4.30 -5.24
N GLY A 149 32.10 -4.73 -3.98
CA GLY A 149 32.34 -3.89 -2.80
C GLY A 149 31.23 -2.87 -2.56
N LEU A 150 31.27 -2.21 -1.39
CA LEU A 150 30.22 -1.29 -0.93
C LEU A 150 30.00 -0.06 -1.82
N ASP A 151 31.02 0.37 -2.57
CA ASP A 151 30.98 1.61 -3.36
C ASP A 151 30.01 1.56 -4.55
N GLN A 152 29.64 0.36 -5.03
CA GLN A 152 28.76 0.18 -6.20
C GLN A 152 27.29 -0.08 -5.86
N LEU A 153 26.95 -0.31 -4.58
CA LEU A 153 25.58 -0.61 -4.15
C LEU A 153 24.76 0.63 -3.80
N THR A 154 25.39 1.81 -3.80
CA THR A 154 24.74 3.09 -3.51
C THR A 154 24.43 3.91 -4.76
N GLY A 155 24.73 3.37 -5.96
CA GLY A 155 24.56 4.05 -7.23
C GLY A 155 23.32 3.58 -7.99
N ASP A 156 22.34 4.49 -8.12
CA ASP A 156 21.14 4.40 -8.97
C ASP A 156 20.16 3.26 -8.66
N SER A 157 19.35 3.42 -7.61
CA SER A 157 17.97 2.97 -7.69
C SER A 157 17.21 3.94 -8.59
N SER A 158 17.19 3.68 -9.90
CA SER A 158 16.25 4.34 -10.81
C SER A 158 14.85 4.16 -10.23
N ASN A 159 14.22 5.26 -9.83
CA ASN A 159 12.87 5.29 -9.28
C ASN A 159 11.90 4.61 -10.26
N PRO A 160 11.27 3.47 -9.91
CA PRO A 160 10.28 2.84 -10.79
C PRO A 160 8.99 3.66 -10.92
N ASN A 161 8.86 4.78 -10.18
CA ASN A 161 7.71 5.69 -10.22
C ASN A 161 7.92 6.96 -11.07
N ASP A 162 9.02 7.07 -11.83
CA ASP A 162 9.24 8.16 -12.82
C ASP A 162 8.50 7.89 -14.16
#